data_AF-A0A511YYI3-F1
#
_entry.id   AF-A0A511YYI3-F1
#
_cell.length_a   1.000
_cell.length_b   1.000
_cell.length_c   1.000
_cell.angle_alpha   90.00
_cell.angle_beta   90.00
_cell.angle_gamma   90.00
#
_symmetry.space_group_name_H-M   'P 1'
#
loop_
_entity.id
_entity.type
_entity.pdbx_description
1 polymer ?
#
loop_
_entity_poly.entity_id
_entity_poly.type
_entity_poly.pdbx_seq_one_letter_code
_entity_poly.pdbx_strand_id
1 'polypeptide(L)' 'MTQQTYAVSGMSCARAVAAVATAIAALPGVEDVNVRLAMGQVDVRGHEQPALADLRAAVAQAGYELMGAVR' A
#
# COMPACT_ATOMS: atom_id res chain seq x y z
N MET A 1 -13.70 -0.48 -11.30
CA MET A 1 -13.12 -0.43 -9.95
C MET A 1 -12.37 -1.72 -9.71
N THR A 2 -11.09 -1.61 -9.42
CA THR A 2 -10.21 -2.72 -9.06
C THR A 2 -9.87 -2.64 -7.57
N GLN A 3 -9.71 -3.80 -6.93
CA GLN A 3 -9.26 -3.91 -5.55
C GLN A 3 -8.19 -4.99 -5.47
N GLN A 4 -7.07 -4.70 -4.80
CA GLN A 4 -5.99 -5.67 -4.54
C GLN A 4 -5.50 -5.48 -3.12
N THR A 5 -5.19 -6.57 -2.44
CA THR A 5 -4.48 -6.53 -1.15
C THR A 5 -3.01 -6.86 -1.33
N TYR A 6 -2.15 -6.05 -0.73
CA TYR A 6 -0.71 -6.30 -0.66
C TYR A 6 -0.25 -6.51 0.78
N ALA A 7 0.78 -7.33 0.96
CA ALA A 7 1.48 -7.46 2.23
C ALA A 7 2.63 -6.44 2.31
N VAL A 8 2.80 -5.81 3.47
CA VAL A 8 3.85 -4.82 3.75
C VAL A 8 4.56 -5.19 5.04
N SER A 9 5.89 -5.22 4.99
CA SER A 9 6.76 -5.48 6.13
C SER A 9 7.29 -4.17 6.72
N GLY A 10 7.58 -4.19 8.02
CA GLY A 10 8.15 -3.06 8.77
C GLY A 10 7.12 -2.11 9.40
N MET A 11 5.82 -2.28 9.17
CA MET A 11 4.79 -1.49 9.85
C MET A 11 4.59 -1.96 11.29
N SER A 12 4.91 -1.12 12.27
CA SER A 12 4.78 -1.45 13.70
C SER A 12 4.02 -0.40 14.53
N CYS A 13 3.64 0.74 13.93
CA CYS A 13 2.98 1.83 14.63
C CYS A 13 2.02 2.61 13.72
N ALA A 14 1.14 3.44 14.32
CA ALA A 14 0.17 4.26 13.58
C ALA A 14 0.83 5.25 12.60
N ARG A 15 2.07 5.69 12.89
CA ARG A 15 2.82 6.57 11.98
C ARG A 15 3.26 5.85 10.70
N ALA A 16 3.64 4.57 10.81
CA ALA A 16 3.96 3.74 9.66
C ALA A 16 2.74 3.52 8.76
N VAL A 17 1.60 3.28 9.39
CA VAL A 17 0.31 3.14 8.71
C VAL A 17 -0.01 4.38 7.88
N ALA A 18 0.07 5.57 8.49
CA ALA A 18 -0.20 6.82 7.80
C ALA A 18 0.78 7.06 6.63
N ALA A 19 2.07 6.82 6.83
CA ALA A 19 3.09 6.99 5.80
C ALA A 19 2.86 6.09 4.58
N VAL A 20 2.58 4.80 4.80
CA VAL A 20 2.28 3.84 3.72
C VAL A 20 0.98 4.20 3.00
N ALA A 21 -0.07 4.56 3.74
CA ALA A 21 -1.34 4.96 3.14
C ALA A 21 -1.19 6.19 2.24
N THR A 22 -0.51 7.24 2.72
CA THR A 22 -0.27 8.47 1.95
C THR A 22 0.59 8.20 0.71
N ALA A 23 1.65 7.38 0.83
CA ALA A 23 2.52 7.06 -0.30
C ALA A 23 1.76 6.33 -1.42
N ILE A 24 0.91 5.37 -1.08
CA ILE A 24 0.13 4.60 -2.05
C ILE A 24 -1.01 5.46 -2.63
N ALA A 25 -1.67 6.27 -1.81
CA ALA A 25 -2.76 7.14 -2.26
C ALA A 25 -2.31 8.22 -3.27
N ALA A 26 -1.01 8.54 -3.30
CA ALA A 26 -0.44 9.47 -4.27
C ALA A 26 -0.23 8.83 -5.66
N LEU A 27 -0.37 7.52 -5.81
CA LEU A 27 -0.20 6.84 -7.08
C LEU A 27 -1.40 7.08 -8.01
N PRO A 28 -1.16 7.23 -9.32
CA PRO A 28 -2.23 7.41 -10.30
C PRO A 28 -3.17 6.19 -10.30
N GLY A 29 -4.47 6.47 -10.43
CA GLY A 29 -5.51 5.45 -10.48
C GLY A 29 -6.01 4.97 -9.12
N VAL A 30 -5.35 5.30 -8.02
CA VAL A 30 -5.78 4.98 -6.64
C VAL A 30 -6.85 5.95 -6.17
N GLU A 31 -7.96 5.43 -5.65
CA GLU A 31 -9.06 6.21 -5.07
C GLU A 31 -9.14 6.04 -3.55
N ASP A 32 -8.87 4.84 -3.04
CA ASP A 32 -8.97 4.52 -1.61
C ASP A 32 -7.86 3.54 -1.19
N VAL A 33 -7.34 3.75 0.02
CA VAL A 33 -6.27 2.94 0.61
C VAL A 33 -6.60 2.63 2.06
N ASN A 34 -6.72 1.34 2.38
CA ASN A 34 -7.02 0.88 3.72
C ASN A 34 -5.90 -0.02 4.26
N VAL A 35 -5.18 0.46 5.26
CA VAL A 35 -4.08 -0.28 5.87
C VAL A 35 -4.59 -1.06 7.09
N ARG A 36 -4.35 -2.37 7.08
CA ARG A 36 -4.67 -3.30 8.15
C ARG A 36 -3.40 -3.67 8.92
N LEU A 37 -3.01 -2.84 9.89
CA LEU A 37 -1.79 -3.06 10.69
C LEU A 37 -1.75 -4.43 11.37
N ALA A 38 -2.87 -4.87 11.94
CA ALA A 38 -2.97 -6.18 12.62
C ALA A 38 -2.68 -7.37 11.69
N MET A 39 -2.83 -7.20 10.38
CA MET A 39 -2.57 -8.23 9.36
C MET A 39 -1.28 -7.96 8.57
N GLY A 40 -0.63 -6.81 8.76
CA GLY A 40 0.50 -6.38 7.93
C GLY A 40 0.12 -6.19 6.46
N GLN A 41 -1.10 -5.73 6.18
CA GLN A 41 -1.65 -5.65 4.82
C GLN A 41 -2.13 -4.24 4.47
N VAL A 42 -2.18 -3.95 3.17
CA VAL A 42 -2.82 -2.76 2.61
C VAL A 42 -3.76 -3.15 1.48
N ASP A 43 -5.00 -2.69 1.57
CA ASP A 43 -6.05 -2.82 0.55
C ASP A 43 -6.02 -1.56 -0.31
N VAL A 44 -5.84 -1.72 -1.61
CA VAL A 44 -5.74 -0.62 -2.57
C VAL A 44 -6.89 -0.73 -3.54
N ARG A 45 -7.67 0.35 -3.65
CA ARG A 45 -8.85 0.45 -4.51
C ARG A 45 -8.72 1.63 -5.44
N GLY A 46 -9.23 1.46 -6.65
CA GLY A 46 -9.22 2.54 -7.62
C GLY A 46 -9.80 2.15 -8.97
N HIS A 47 -9.56 3.00 -9.96
CA HIS A 47 -9.96 2.76 -11.34
C HIS A 47 -9.09 1.69 -12.02
N GLU A 48 -7.79 1.73 -11.72
CA GLU A 48 -6.78 0.78 -12.18
C GLU A 48 -5.82 0.41 -11.05
N GLN A 49 -5.18 -0.75 -11.15
CA GLN A 49 -4.11 -1.11 -10.22
C GLN A 49 -2.81 -0.47 -10.67
N PRO A 50 -2.12 0.28 -9.78
CA PRO A 50 -0.78 0.76 -10.09
C PRO A 50 0.16 -0.40 -10.38
N ALA A 51 1.20 -0.16 -11.17
CA ALA A 51 2.20 -1.18 -11.40
C ALA A 51 2.87 -1.58 -10.08
N LEU A 52 3.16 -2.88 -9.92
CA LEU A 52 3.79 -3.39 -8.69
C LEU A 52 5.13 -2.70 -8.39
N ALA A 53 5.85 -2.28 -9.44
CA ALA A 53 7.10 -1.52 -9.30
C ALA A 53 6.88 -0.14 -8.66
N ASP A 54 5.83 0.58 -9.07
CA ASP A 54 5.49 1.91 -8.52
C ASP A 54 5.03 1.80 -7.07
N LEU A 55 4.21 0.78 -6.76
CA LEU A 55 3.83 0.47 -5.37
C LEU A 55 5.05 0.16 -4.50
N ARG A 56 5.96 -0.69 -4.99
CA ARG A 56 7.22 -1.00 -4.28
C ARG A 56 8.04 0.26 -4.05
N ALA A 57 8.18 1.11 -5.07
CA ALA A 57 8.94 2.35 -4.97
C ALA A 57 8.32 3.32 -3.95
N ALA A 58 7.00 3.54 -4.00
CA ALA A 58 6.30 4.42 -3.06
C ALA A 58 6.42 3.93 -1.61
N VAL A 59 6.24 2.63 -1.38
CA VAL A 59 6.37 2.02 -0.05
C VAL A 59 7.83 2.04 0.44
N ALA A 60 8.80 1.80 -0.45
CA ALA A 60 10.23 1.88 -0.13
C ALA A 60 10.68 3.30 0.21
N GLN A 61 10.17 4.32 -0.50
CA GLN A 61 10.42 5.73 -0.18
C GLN A 61 9.86 6.12 1.19
N ALA A 62 8.78 5.49 1.64
CA ALA A 62 8.25 5.64 2.99
C ALA A 62 9.06 4.87 4.05
N GLY A 63 10.04 4.05 3.67
CA GLY A 63 10.89 3.27 4.56
C GLY A 63 10.35 1.87 4.90
N TYR A 64 9.45 1.32 4.08
CA TYR A 64 8.83 0.01 4.29
C TYR A 64 9.04 -0.91 3.09
N GLU A 65 8.75 -2.20 3.24
CA GLU A 65 8.94 -3.17 2.16
C GLU A 65 7.60 -3.79 1.74
N LEU A 66 7.23 -3.63 0.47
CA LEU A 66 6.09 -4.32 -0.11
C LEU A 66 6.49 -5.75 -0.49
N MET A 67 5.85 -6.75 0.12
CA MET A 67 6.14 -8.17 -0.11
C MET A 67 5.49 -8.68 -1.40
N GLY A 68 4.31 -8.16 -1.76
CA GLY A 68 3.59 -8.53 -2.97
C GLY A 68 2.08 -8.62 -2.76
N ALA A 69 1.35 -8.97 -3.82
CA ALA A 69 -0.09 -9.18 -3.76
C ALA A 69 -0.38 -10.49 -3.00
N VAL A 70 -1.35 -10.44 -2.10
CA VAL A 70 -1.81 -11.60 -1.32
C VAL A 70 -3.25 -11.98 -1.63
N ARG A 71 -4.02 -11.07 -2.26
CA ARG A 71 -5.43 -11.32 -2.59
C ARG A 71 -5.97 -10.38 -3.64
#